data_AF-A0A929DJL1-F1
#
_entry.id   AF-A0A929DJL1-F1
#
_cell.length_a   1.000
_cell.length_b   1.000
_cell.length_c   1.000
_cell.angle_alpha   90.00
_cell.angle_beta   90.00
_cell.angle_gamma   90.00
#
_symmetry.space_group_name_H-M   'P 1'
#
loop_
_entity.id
_entity.type
_entity.pdbx_description
1 polymer ?
#
loop_
_entity_poly.entity_id
_entity_poly.type
_entity_poly.pdbx_seq_one_letter_code
_entity_poly.pdbx_strand_id
1 'polypeptide(L)'
;MKTPKNIFFILIISFLFLQLTVYSQEKTKKIPSDSIQITGEQKEKVSVDDNTGNILPDSTKSSIVVFSYAGDTIDKATIGEKLKVHFKKGIKADDQWVYANNIRIDELKPLKGESNWYWFRLKEVMEQNDTLSRILNPQNKPEISVRLSVGIDLEHRETIAGNFTIVFNNAKKTRKIFSGVTALILLIILGRILFKDRFKILRDHGTAMKSPPFSLARTQMAFWTIIILISYFVIWMGTGNMIVITGQVLALLGISAGTTLGAHLIDNDDITNSDIIKRHQEENNSKSFLLNILSDNQGLSIHRFQNVVFTIAIAGYFLYEVIHHYKIPELDTNLMILMGISSGTYLAIKKGENKAFQETPVG
;
A
#
# COMPACT_ATOMS: atom_id res chain seq x y z
N MET A 1 9.65 -34.73 14.38
CA MET A 1 9.55 -33.64 15.37
C MET A 1 8.34 -32.76 15.04
N LYS A 2 7.29 -32.79 15.88
CA LYS A 2 6.13 -31.88 15.75
C LYS A 2 6.53 -30.54 16.37
N THR A 3 6.70 -29.50 15.57
CA THR A 3 6.77 -28.14 16.11
C THR A 3 5.45 -27.83 16.82
N PRO A 4 5.46 -27.42 18.09
CA PRO A 4 4.24 -27.21 18.85
C PRO A 4 3.46 -26.05 18.21
N LYS A 5 2.18 -26.30 17.92
CA LYS A 5 1.26 -25.41 17.19
C LYS A 5 1.20 -23.98 17.79
N ASN A 6 1.62 -23.81 19.04
CA ASN A 6 1.54 -22.56 19.78
C ASN A 6 2.72 -21.62 19.50
N ILE A 7 3.90 -22.12 19.11
CA ILE A 7 5.08 -21.27 18.85
C ILE A 7 4.81 -20.32 17.69
N PHE A 8 4.15 -20.80 16.64
CA PHE A 8 3.87 -19.99 15.47
C PHE A 8 2.82 -18.90 15.76
N PHE A 9 1.80 -19.21 16.57
CA PHE A 9 0.80 -18.22 17.00
C PHE A 9 1.40 -17.16 17.93
N ILE A 10 2.28 -17.58 18.85
CA ILE A 10 3.03 -16.69 19.75
C ILE A 10 3.97 -15.78 18.94
N LEU A 11 4.65 -16.30 17.92
CA LEU A 11 5.50 -15.49 17.03
C LEU A 11 4.69 -14.46 16.23
N ILE A 12 3.49 -14.81 15.77
CA ILE A 12 2.59 -13.88 15.08
C ILE A 12 2.10 -12.77 16.01
N ILE A 13 1.68 -13.13 17.24
CA ILE A 13 1.24 -12.15 18.23
C ILE A 13 2.40 -11.25 18.64
N SER A 14 3.59 -11.81 18.92
CA SER A 14 4.78 -11.01 19.22
C SER A 14 5.19 -10.10 18.06
N PHE A 15 5.07 -10.57 16.81
CA PHE A 15 5.35 -9.74 15.64
C PHE A 15 4.32 -8.62 15.50
N LEU A 16 3.02 -8.91 15.60
CA LEU A 16 1.95 -7.89 15.61
C LEU A 16 2.11 -6.89 16.76
N PHE A 17 2.53 -7.35 17.94
CA PHE A 17 2.79 -6.50 19.10
C PHE A 17 4.03 -5.62 18.89
N LEU A 18 5.08 -6.14 18.25
CA LEU A 18 6.24 -5.36 17.83
C LEU A 18 5.83 -4.30 16.78
N GLN A 19 4.97 -4.65 15.82
CA GLN A 19 4.42 -3.70 14.85
C GLN A 19 3.61 -2.59 15.52
N LEU A 20 2.73 -2.94 16.47
CA LEU A 20 1.95 -1.99 17.26
C LEU A 20 2.83 -1.10 18.14
N THR A 21 3.91 -1.65 18.69
CA THR A 21 4.88 -0.90 19.50
C THR A 21 5.66 0.09 18.64
N VAL A 22 6.16 -0.32 17.48
CA VAL A 22 6.83 0.58 16.52
C VAL A 22 5.86 1.69 16.06
N TYR A 23 4.61 1.34 15.77
CA TYR A 23 3.56 2.29 15.41
C TYR A 23 3.21 3.27 16.56
N SER A 24 3.13 2.78 17.80
CA SER A 24 2.83 3.60 18.98
C SER A 24 3.96 4.61 19.30
N GLN A 25 5.22 4.17 19.19
CA GLN A 25 6.40 5.03 19.36
C GLN A 25 6.47 6.16 18.32
N GLU A 26 5.85 5.98 17.14
CA GLU A 26 5.72 7.04 16.14
C GLU A 26 4.61 8.06 16.49
N LYS A 27 3.53 7.63 17.16
CA LYS A 27 2.40 8.50 17.51
C LYS A 27 2.66 9.36 18.76
N THR A 28 3.49 8.90 19.69
CA THR A 28 3.88 9.62 20.92
C THR A 28 4.94 10.70 20.71
N LYS A 29 5.47 10.88 19.49
CA LYS A 29 6.36 12.00 19.15
C LYS A 29 5.62 13.27 18.68
N LYS A 30 4.36 13.45 19.08
CA LYS A 30 3.69 14.76 19.05
C LYS A 30 3.69 15.37 20.45
N ILE A 31 4.49 16.44 20.58
CA ILE A 31 4.45 17.52 21.60
C ILE A 31 4.97 17.12 23.00
N PRO A 32 6.16 17.60 23.44
CA PRO A 32 6.34 17.95 24.84
C PRO A 32 5.45 19.17 25.12
N SER A 33 4.45 18.97 25.97
CA SER A 33 3.70 20.05 26.60
C SER A 33 4.63 20.68 27.64
N ASP A 34 5.45 21.64 27.21
CA ASP A 34 6.02 22.63 28.12
C ASP A 34 5.27 23.94 27.90
N SER A 35 4.44 24.22 28.90
CA SER A 35 3.80 25.49 29.25
C SER A 35 4.35 26.75 28.59
N ILE A 36 3.52 27.39 27.75
CA ILE A 36 3.57 28.85 27.57
C ILE A 36 2.26 29.37 28.18
N GLN A 37 2.33 29.76 29.46
CA GLN A 37 1.33 30.65 30.04
C GLN A 37 1.61 32.06 29.53
N ILE A 38 0.66 32.66 28.82
CA ILE A 38 0.66 34.09 28.52
C ILE A 38 -0.34 34.73 29.49
N THR A 39 0.19 35.47 30.47
CA THR A 39 -0.61 36.39 31.30
C THR A 39 0.22 37.67 31.54
N GLY A 40 -0.36 38.82 31.22
CA GLY A 40 -0.09 40.09 31.91
C GLY A 40 0.83 41.11 31.24
N GLU A 41 0.25 42.27 30.90
CA GLU A 41 0.87 43.58 30.66
C GLU A 41 1.97 43.97 31.68
N GLN A 42 3.03 44.67 31.23
CA GLN A 42 3.31 46.08 31.58
C GLN A 42 4.65 46.63 31.01
N LYS A 43 4.54 47.82 30.41
CA LYS A 43 5.47 48.97 30.25
C LYS A 43 7.00 48.83 30.46
N GLU A 44 7.72 49.17 29.39
CA GLU A 44 8.80 50.19 29.29
C GLU A 44 9.85 50.32 30.42
N LYS A 45 11.12 49.98 30.12
CA LYS A 45 12.31 50.79 30.46
C LYS A 45 13.58 50.32 29.74
N VAL A 46 14.30 51.31 29.23
CA VAL A 46 15.67 51.23 28.67
C VAL A 46 16.69 51.03 29.80
N SER A 47 17.64 50.09 29.64
CA SER A 47 19.04 50.21 30.09
C SER A 47 19.92 49.06 29.56
N VAL A 48 21.05 49.45 28.97
CA VAL A 48 22.32 48.71 28.75
C VAL A 48 22.86 48.24 30.13
N ASP A 49 23.56 47.12 30.37
CA ASP A 49 24.69 46.47 29.71
C ASP A 49 24.87 44.99 30.20
N ASP A 50 25.78 44.30 29.53
CA ASP A 50 26.75 43.30 30.01
C ASP A 50 26.50 41.79 29.89
N ASN A 51 27.24 41.23 28.93
CA ASN A 51 27.99 39.97 29.01
C ASN A 51 27.22 38.67 29.27
N THR A 52 26.52 38.18 28.24
CA THR A 52 26.54 36.75 27.89
C THR A 52 26.43 36.58 26.37
N GLY A 53 27.50 36.11 25.74
CA GLY A 53 27.62 35.92 24.30
C GLY A 53 26.79 34.76 23.76
N ASN A 54 25.46 34.88 23.77
CA ASN A 54 24.55 34.05 23.00
C ASN A 54 24.03 34.86 21.80
N ILE A 55 24.68 34.68 20.66
CA ILE A 55 24.22 35.26 19.39
C ILE A 55 23.00 34.46 18.94
N LEU A 56 21.80 34.92 19.32
CA LEU A 56 20.57 34.63 18.60
C LEU A 56 20.77 35.11 17.16
N PRO A 57 20.52 34.29 16.12
CA PRO A 57 20.62 34.76 14.75
C PRO A 57 19.54 35.82 14.53
N ASP A 58 20.00 37.05 14.30
CA ASP A 58 19.23 38.23 13.93
C ASP A 58 18.44 37.96 12.62
N SER A 59 17.19 37.49 12.76
CA SER A 59 16.27 37.22 11.65
C SER A 59 15.93 38.48 10.83
N THR A 60 16.31 39.64 11.35
CA THR A 60 16.21 40.95 10.68
C THR A 60 17.33 41.21 9.66
N LYS A 61 18.40 40.39 9.61
CA LYS A 61 19.53 40.59 8.67
C LYS A 61 19.52 39.73 7.40
N SER A 62 18.80 38.62 7.32
CA SER A 62 18.74 37.86 6.05
C SER A 62 17.79 38.53 5.05
N SER A 63 18.31 38.72 3.84
CA SER A 63 17.60 39.11 2.62
C SER A 63 16.65 38.02 2.13
N ILE A 64 16.77 36.78 2.64
CA ILE A 64 16.09 35.59 2.13
C ILE A 64 15.25 34.96 3.25
N VAL A 65 14.01 34.59 2.92
CA VAL A 65 13.07 33.88 3.81
C VAL A 65 12.46 32.69 3.07
N VAL A 66 12.35 31.54 3.75
CA VAL A 66 11.75 30.30 3.21
C VAL A 66 10.32 30.16 3.69
N PHE A 67 9.44 29.78 2.78
CA PHE A 67 8.02 29.58 3.00
C PHE A 67 7.60 28.17 2.58
N SER A 68 6.60 27.64 3.28
CA SER A 68 5.85 26.49 2.81
C SER A 68 5.13 26.84 1.51
N TYR A 69 4.73 25.84 0.73
CA TYR A 69 3.94 26.12 -0.48
C TYR A 69 2.57 26.77 -0.16
N ALA A 70 2.07 26.59 1.08
CA ALA A 70 0.85 27.22 1.59
C ALA A 70 1.03 28.69 2.00
N GLY A 71 2.28 29.17 2.12
CA GLY A 71 2.59 30.58 2.40
C GLY A 71 3.05 30.89 3.82
N ASP A 72 3.21 29.89 4.68
CA ASP A 72 3.71 30.07 6.05
C ASP A 72 5.25 30.09 6.07
N THR A 73 5.86 30.96 6.88
CA THR A 73 7.31 30.90 7.13
C THR A 73 7.66 29.59 7.84
N ILE A 74 8.67 28.88 7.35
CA ILE A 74 9.07 27.58 7.89
C ILE A 74 10.57 27.51 8.10
N ASP A 75 10.95 26.86 9.17
CA ASP A 75 12.33 26.48 9.53
C ASP A 75 12.53 24.95 9.43
N LYS A 76 11.52 24.22 8.97
CA LYS A 76 11.51 22.75 8.88
C LYS A 76 10.76 22.29 7.64
N ALA A 77 11.32 21.30 6.92
CA ALA A 77 10.67 20.67 5.76
C ALA A 77 11.09 19.21 5.56
N THR A 78 10.22 18.45 4.88
CA THR A 78 10.48 17.05 4.52
C THR A 78 11.18 16.95 3.16
N ILE A 79 12.07 15.96 2.99
CA ILE A 79 12.60 15.62 1.65
C ILE A 79 11.46 15.33 0.67
N GLY A 80 11.56 15.91 -0.52
CA GLY A 80 10.58 15.83 -1.61
C GLY A 80 9.57 16.98 -1.64
N GLU A 81 9.46 17.78 -0.58
CA GLU A 81 8.56 18.93 -0.53
C GLU A 81 9.04 20.07 -1.46
N LYS A 82 8.07 20.78 -2.05
CA LYS A 82 8.31 22.03 -2.77
C LYS A 82 8.27 23.17 -1.76
N LEU A 83 9.29 24.02 -1.80
CA LEU A 83 9.44 25.16 -0.90
C LEU A 83 9.48 26.44 -1.73
N LYS A 84 8.93 27.51 -1.17
CA LYS A 84 8.99 28.85 -1.74
C LYS A 84 10.08 29.66 -1.03
N VAL A 85 10.71 30.56 -1.76
CA VAL A 85 11.73 31.47 -1.25
C VAL A 85 11.39 32.87 -1.72
N HIS A 86 11.43 33.82 -0.79
CA HIS A 86 11.25 35.23 -1.09
C HIS A 86 12.55 36.00 -0.88
N PHE A 87 12.91 36.82 -1.86
CA PHE A 87 14.09 37.69 -1.82
C PHE A 87 13.69 39.14 -1.56
N LYS A 88 14.01 39.64 -0.36
CA LYS A 88 13.72 41.03 0.03
C LYS A 88 14.41 42.07 -0.85
N LYS A 89 15.58 41.73 -1.44
CA LYS A 89 16.40 42.64 -2.27
C LYS A 89 16.43 42.27 -3.76
N GLY A 90 15.54 41.41 -4.22
CA GLY A 90 15.57 40.88 -5.58
C GLY A 90 16.82 40.03 -5.85
N ILE A 91 16.86 39.40 -7.02
CA ILE A 91 17.96 38.54 -7.46
C ILE A 91 18.68 39.19 -8.64
N LYS A 92 20.01 39.06 -8.67
CA LYS A 92 20.87 39.59 -9.75
C LYS A 92 21.17 38.61 -10.89
N ALA A 93 20.86 37.32 -10.77
CA ALA A 93 21.23 36.28 -11.74
C ALA A 93 20.14 35.22 -11.91
N ASP A 94 19.92 34.78 -13.15
CA ASP A 94 18.86 33.82 -13.50
C ASP A 94 19.21 32.37 -13.09
N ASP A 95 20.50 32.02 -13.02
CA ASP A 95 20.98 30.65 -12.75
C ASP A 95 21.44 30.47 -11.29
N GLN A 96 20.51 30.54 -10.33
CA GLN A 96 20.81 30.32 -8.91
C GLN A 96 20.56 28.89 -8.45
N TRP A 97 21.37 28.47 -7.48
CA TRP A 97 21.31 27.16 -6.87
C TRP A 97 21.08 27.27 -5.36
N VAL A 98 20.33 26.31 -4.83
CA VAL A 98 20.14 26.16 -3.38
C VAL A 98 21.16 25.16 -2.86
N TYR A 99 21.82 25.53 -1.75
CA TYR A 99 22.83 24.72 -1.08
C TYR A 99 22.42 24.45 0.37
N ALA A 100 22.63 23.22 0.85
CA ALA A 100 22.56 22.84 2.27
C ALA A 100 23.96 22.44 2.74
N ASN A 101 24.49 23.12 3.76
CA ASN A 101 25.84 22.85 4.30
C ASN A 101 26.93 22.77 3.20
N ASN A 102 26.82 23.60 2.16
CA ASN A 102 27.68 23.65 0.95
C ASN A 102 27.43 22.56 -0.11
N ILE A 103 26.43 21.69 0.07
CA ILE A 103 26.04 20.70 -0.93
C ILE A 103 24.93 21.30 -1.78
N ARG A 104 25.15 21.34 -3.09
CA ARG A 104 24.12 21.74 -4.07
C ARG A 104 22.90 20.83 -3.90
N ILE A 105 21.68 21.36 -3.92
CA ILE A 105 20.44 20.58 -3.76
C ILE A 105 19.61 20.61 -5.04
N ASP A 106 19.24 21.82 -5.45
CA ASP A 106 18.35 22.04 -6.59
C ASP A 106 18.57 23.43 -7.16
N GLU A 107 18.16 23.58 -8.41
CA GLU A 107 18.11 24.85 -9.11
C GLU A 107 16.91 25.67 -8.59
N LEU A 108 17.13 26.96 -8.40
CA LEU A 108 16.09 27.88 -7.96
C LEU A 108 15.27 28.32 -9.17
N LYS A 109 13.94 28.12 -9.13
CA LYS A 109 13.06 28.40 -10.28
C LYS A 109 12.12 29.55 -9.99
N PRO A 110 11.92 30.49 -10.93
CA PRO A 110 11.02 31.61 -10.71
C PRO A 110 9.56 31.12 -10.59
N LEU A 111 8.79 31.76 -9.72
CA LEU A 111 7.35 31.53 -9.60
C LEU A 111 6.63 32.45 -10.59
N LYS A 112 5.89 31.87 -11.54
CA LYS A 112 5.21 32.65 -12.59
C LYS A 112 4.22 33.65 -11.98
N GLY A 113 4.41 34.93 -12.28
CA GLY A 113 3.50 36.01 -11.87
C GLY A 113 3.82 36.66 -10.53
N GLU A 114 4.85 36.24 -9.81
CA GLU A 114 5.25 36.82 -8.52
C GLU A 114 6.71 37.28 -8.57
N SER A 115 6.94 38.60 -8.54
CA SER A 115 8.30 39.16 -8.53
C SER A 115 9.03 38.80 -7.24
N ASN A 116 10.32 38.44 -7.33
CA ASN A 116 11.17 38.04 -6.21
C ASN A 116 10.75 36.75 -5.47
N TRP A 117 9.83 35.98 -6.04
CA TRP A 117 9.42 34.68 -5.51
C TRP A 117 9.95 33.55 -6.39
N TYR A 118 10.52 32.57 -5.71
CA TYR A 118 11.13 31.41 -6.34
C TYR A 118 10.73 30.14 -5.62
N TRP A 119 10.92 29.00 -6.25
CA TRP A 119 10.68 27.71 -5.65
C TRP A 119 11.82 26.74 -5.95
N PHE A 120 12.02 25.80 -5.04
CA PHE A 120 12.95 24.68 -5.21
C PHE A 120 12.37 23.43 -4.53
N ARG A 121 12.94 22.26 -4.80
CA ARG A 121 12.58 21.01 -4.14
C ARG A 121 13.77 20.44 -3.39
N LEU A 122 13.55 19.95 -2.17
CA LEU A 122 14.55 19.14 -1.46
C LEU A 122 14.66 17.77 -2.13
N LYS A 123 15.54 17.63 -3.13
CA LYS A 123 15.73 16.39 -3.90
C LYS A 123 16.46 15.33 -3.08
N GLU A 124 15.99 14.09 -3.15
CA GLU A 124 16.65 12.95 -2.49
C GLU A 124 17.90 12.49 -3.25
N VAL A 125 17.92 12.66 -4.58
CA VAL A 125 18.99 12.19 -5.48
C VAL A 125 19.66 13.41 -6.11
N MET A 126 20.97 13.54 -5.90
CA MET A 126 21.82 14.46 -6.65
C MET A 126 22.24 13.79 -7.96
N GLU A 127 22.40 14.59 -9.02
CA GLU A 127 22.54 14.31 -10.47
C GLU A 127 23.28 13.03 -10.92
N GLN A 128 24.02 12.33 -10.05
CA GLN A 128 24.68 11.05 -10.30
C GLN A 128 24.74 10.14 -9.04
N ASN A 129 23.63 9.52 -8.65
CA ASN A 129 23.53 8.43 -7.65
C ASN A 129 23.94 8.73 -6.19
N ASP A 130 24.42 9.92 -5.88
CA ASP A 130 24.64 10.36 -4.51
C ASP A 130 23.31 10.78 -3.87
N THR A 131 22.79 9.94 -2.98
CA THR A 131 21.62 10.30 -2.18
C THR A 131 22.00 11.40 -1.20
N LEU A 132 21.33 12.55 -1.30
CA LEU A 132 21.48 13.72 -0.41
C LEU A 132 21.39 13.30 1.07
N SER A 133 20.57 12.28 1.35
CA SER A 133 20.41 11.66 2.66
C SER A 133 21.65 10.98 3.22
N ARG A 134 22.49 10.36 2.39
CA ARG A 134 23.76 9.74 2.85
C ARG A 134 24.83 10.79 3.16
N ILE A 135 24.88 11.87 2.38
CA ILE A 135 25.91 12.90 2.51
C ILE A 135 25.58 13.85 3.65
N LEU A 136 24.34 14.37 3.70
CA LEU A 136 23.93 15.27 4.78
C LEU A 136 23.74 14.54 6.10
N ASN A 137 23.33 13.27 6.07
CA ASN A 137 22.94 12.54 7.26
C ASN A 137 23.56 11.13 7.33
N PRO A 138 24.90 11.04 7.45
CA PRO A 138 25.61 9.76 7.51
C PRO A 138 25.23 8.92 8.74
N GLN A 139 24.74 9.56 9.80
CA GLN A 139 24.28 8.93 11.04
C GLN A 139 22.82 8.45 10.98
N ASN A 140 22.16 8.59 9.82
CA ASN A 140 20.79 8.14 9.57
C ASN A 140 19.75 8.64 10.60
N LYS A 141 19.94 9.87 11.10
CA LYS A 141 19.02 10.51 12.05
C LYS A 141 17.69 10.87 11.35
N PRO A 142 16.54 10.88 12.05
CA PRO A 142 15.27 11.25 11.43
C PRO A 142 15.20 12.72 10.98
N GLU A 143 16.00 13.58 11.61
CA GLU A 143 16.04 15.02 11.35
C GLU A 143 17.50 15.50 11.41
N ILE A 144 17.86 16.46 10.55
CA ILE A 144 19.13 17.18 10.66
C ILE A 144 18.94 18.67 10.46
N SER A 145 19.65 19.47 11.25
CA SER A 145 19.73 20.91 11.04
C SER A 145 20.84 21.21 10.02
N VAL A 146 20.50 21.97 8.99
CA VAL A 146 21.38 22.44 7.93
C VAL A 146 21.34 23.96 7.83
N ARG A 147 22.40 24.55 7.29
CA ARG A 147 22.40 25.95 6.84
C ARG A 147 22.03 25.98 5.37
N LEU A 148 20.93 26.67 5.06
CA LEU A 148 20.53 26.93 3.68
C LEU A 148 21.21 28.20 3.17
N SER A 149 21.62 28.15 1.90
CA SER A 149 22.15 29.31 1.19
C SER A 149 21.74 29.24 -0.27
N VAL A 150 21.66 30.41 -0.91
CA VAL A 150 21.34 30.53 -2.33
C VAL A 150 22.40 31.37 -3.01
N GLY A 151 22.90 30.91 -4.15
CA GLY A 151 23.92 31.62 -4.93
C GLY A 151 24.16 30.98 -6.28
N ILE A 152 24.97 31.64 -7.10
CA ILE A 152 25.43 31.11 -8.39
C ILE A 152 26.45 29.98 -8.15
N ASP A 153 27.33 30.21 -7.18
CA ASP A 153 28.36 29.29 -6.71
C ASP A 153 28.52 29.39 -5.19
N LEU A 154 29.53 28.70 -4.64
CA LEU A 154 29.80 28.71 -3.20
C LEU A 154 30.37 30.06 -2.71
N GLU A 155 31.03 30.84 -3.54
CA GLU A 155 31.67 32.11 -3.15
C GLU A 155 30.66 33.28 -3.19
N HIS A 156 29.70 33.21 -4.10
CA HIS A 156 28.68 34.23 -4.37
C HIS A 156 27.30 33.81 -3.83
N ARG A 157 27.26 33.24 -2.62
CA ARG A 157 26.02 32.80 -1.96
C ARG A 157 25.61 33.69 -0.80
N GLU A 158 24.30 33.88 -0.65
CA GLU A 158 23.68 34.48 0.53
C GLU A 158 23.10 33.38 1.42
N THR A 159 23.41 33.42 2.71
CA THR A 159 22.88 32.47 3.69
C THR A 159 21.52 32.91 4.21
N ILE A 160 20.59 31.97 4.31
CA ILE A 160 19.29 32.18 4.95
C ILE A 160 19.52 32.26 6.47
N ALA A 161 18.83 33.17 7.17
CA ALA A 161 18.96 33.26 8.62
C ALA A 161 18.36 32.03 9.31
N GLY A 162 19.05 31.57 10.35
CA GLY A 162 18.61 30.45 11.18
C GLY A 162 19.11 29.09 10.69
N ASN A 163 18.89 28.09 11.53
CA ASN A 163 19.13 26.69 11.17
C ASN A 163 17.83 26.13 10.56
N PHE A 164 17.94 25.52 9.39
CA PHE A 164 16.82 24.88 8.72
C PHE A 164 16.84 23.37 8.96
N THR A 165 15.74 22.77 9.39
CA THR A 165 15.67 21.35 9.73
C THR A 165 15.11 20.55 8.57
N ILE A 166 15.90 19.63 8.02
CA ILE A 166 15.47 18.66 7.02
C ILE A 166 15.03 17.38 7.73
N VAL A 167 13.79 16.98 7.48
CA VAL A 167 13.23 15.71 7.94
C VAL A 167 13.44 14.66 6.86
N PHE A 168 14.24 13.64 7.19
CA PHE A 168 14.43 12.47 6.34
C PHE A 168 13.29 11.51 6.63
N ASN A 169 12.39 11.35 5.66
CA ASN A 169 11.26 10.43 5.79
C ASN A 169 11.69 8.96 5.57
N ASN A 170 12.69 8.51 6.34
CA ASN A 170 13.13 7.12 6.38
C ASN A 170 11.99 6.19 6.80
N ALA A 171 11.01 6.72 7.53
CA ALA A 171 9.80 6.03 7.97
C ALA A 171 8.93 5.54 6.79
N LYS A 172 8.90 6.25 5.65
CA LYS A 172 8.20 5.76 4.45
C LYS A 172 8.88 4.52 3.87
N LYS A 173 10.21 4.48 3.82
CA LYS A 173 10.96 3.34 3.27
C LYS A 173 10.86 2.11 4.18
N THR A 174 10.98 2.30 5.50
CA THR A 174 10.82 1.21 6.49
C THR A 174 9.39 0.69 6.51
N ARG A 175 8.36 1.55 6.51
CA ARG A 175 6.94 1.13 6.41
C ARG A 175 6.65 0.30 5.16
N LYS A 176 7.23 0.68 4.02
CA LYS A 176 7.11 -0.11 2.77
C LYS A 176 7.73 -1.51 2.92
N ILE A 177 8.94 -1.63 3.46
CA ILE A 177 9.60 -2.91 3.70
C ILE A 177 8.80 -3.77 4.68
N PHE A 178 8.35 -3.19 5.80
CA PHE A 178 7.52 -3.90 6.79
C PHE A 178 6.18 -4.35 6.20
N SER A 179 5.51 -3.51 5.40
CA SER A 179 4.26 -3.88 4.74
C SER A 179 4.43 -5.09 3.80
N GLY A 180 5.53 -5.14 3.04
CA GLY A 180 5.85 -6.26 2.17
C GLY A 180 6.16 -7.55 2.94
N VAL A 181 6.89 -7.46 4.05
CA VAL A 181 7.18 -8.61 4.94
C VAL A 181 5.90 -9.14 5.55
N THR A 182 5.00 -8.27 6.03
CA THR A 182 3.71 -8.71 6.60
C THR A 182 2.81 -9.33 5.54
N ALA A 183 2.79 -8.81 4.31
CA ALA A 183 2.09 -9.43 3.17
C ALA A 183 2.56 -10.86 2.95
N LEU A 184 3.89 -11.05 2.90
CA LEU A 184 4.52 -12.35 2.69
C LEU A 184 4.19 -13.32 3.84
N ILE A 185 4.23 -12.85 5.09
CA ILE A 185 3.85 -13.65 6.26
C ILE A 185 2.37 -14.06 6.19
N LEU A 186 1.45 -13.13 5.87
CA LEU A 186 0.03 -13.44 5.71
C LEU A 186 -0.20 -14.43 4.57
N LEU A 187 0.45 -14.26 3.42
CA LEU A 187 0.42 -15.21 2.30
C LEU A 187 0.93 -16.60 2.70
N ILE A 188 2.00 -16.68 3.50
CA ILE A 188 2.54 -17.96 3.97
C ILE A 188 1.63 -18.61 5.02
N ILE A 189 1.08 -17.84 5.97
CA ILE A 189 0.14 -18.33 6.99
C ILE A 189 -1.09 -18.88 6.29
N LEU A 190 -1.64 -18.11 5.37
CA LEU A 190 -2.85 -18.40 4.68
C LEU A 190 -2.65 -19.50 3.64
N GLY A 191 -1.52 -19.52 2.94
CA GLY A 191 -1.06 -20.66 2.17
C GLY A 191 -1.00 -21.90 3.06
N ARG A 192 -0.43 -21.82 4.26
CA ARG A 192 -0.48 -22.97 5.19
C ARG A 192 -1.89 -23.32 5.64
N ILE A 193 -2.79 -22.37 5.86
CA ILE A 193 -4.21 -22.63 6.14
C ILE A 193 -4.88 -23.30 4.95
N LEU A 194 -4.55 -22.86 3.72
CA LEU A 194 -5.01 -23.35 2.41
C LEU A 194 -4.29 -24.59 1.88
N PHE A 195 -3.22 -25.07 2.53
CA PHE A 195 -2.46 -26.26 2.14
C PHE A 195 -2.25 -27.31 3.26
N LYS A 196 -2.68 -27.08 4.50
CA LYS A 196 -2.64 -28.07 5.60
C LYS A 196 -3.84 -29.02 5.63
N ASP A 197 -3.58 -30.31 5.38
CA ASP A 197 -4.32 -31.56 5.66
C ASP A 197 -5.85 -31.70 5.43
N ARG A 198 -6.66 -30.67 5.21
CA ARG A 198 -8.13 -30.82 5.07
C ARG A 198 -8.80 -29.64 4.33
N PHE A 199 -8.55 -29.43 3.03
CA PHE A 199 -9.31 -28.47 2.20
C PHE A 199 -10.76 -28.86 1.95
N LYS A 200 -11.49 -29.34 2.95
CA LYS A 200 -12.94 -29.56 2.80
C LYS A 200 -13.63 -28.26 2.36
N ILE A 201 -13.16 -27.10 2.83
CA ILE A 201 -13.80 -25.82 2.51
C ILE A 201 -13.70 -25.41 1.03
N LEU A 202 -12.59 -25.75 0.35
CA LEU A 202 -12.40 -25.45 -1.08
C LEU A 202 -12.85 -26.59 -1.99
N ARG A 203 -13.17 -27.75 -1.43
CA ARG A 203 -13.57 -28.94 -2.19
C ARG A 203 -15.08 -29.01 -2.32
N ASP A 204 -15.52 -29.70 -3.35
CA ASP A 204 -16.94 -29.97 -3.55
C ASP A 204 -17.50 -30.80 -2.38
N HIS A 205 -18.78 -30.56 -2.06
CA HIS A 205 -19.48 -31.24 -0.97
C HIS A 205 -20.41 -32.31 -1.54
N GLY A 206 -20.89 -33.19 -0.66
CA GLY A 206 -21.88 -34.21 -0.99
C GLY A 206 -21.34 -35.40 -1.77
N THR A 207 -20.03 -35.50 -2.00
CA THR A 207 -19.43 -36.70 -2.61
C THR A 207 -19.15 -37.77 -1.57
N ALA A 208 -19.36 -39.05 -1.89
CA ALA A 208 -18.92 -40.17 -1.05
C ALA A 208 -17.38 -40.32 -0.93
N MET A 209 -16.61 -39.52 -1.68
CA MET A 209 -15.15 -39.56 -1.67
C MET A 209 -14.54 -39.08 -0.35
N LYS A 210 -13.50 -39.78 0.11
CA LYS A 210 -12.63 -39.36 1.22
C LYS A 210 -11.93 -38.01 0.97
N SER A 211 -11.80 -37.62 -0.29
CA SER A 211 -11.07 -36.43 -0.73
C SER A 211 -11.68 -35.87 -2.01
N PRO A 212 -12.83 -35.15 -1.93
CA PRO A 212 -13.51 -34.59 -3.10
C PRO A 212 -12.61 -33.67 -3.94
N PRO A 213 -12.90 -33.49 -5.24
CA PRO A 213 -12.19 -32.54 -6.09
C PRO A 213 -12.35 -31.10 -5.59
N PHE A 214 -11.45 -30.23 -6.03
CA PHE A 214 -11.50 -28.80 -5.72
C PHE A 214 -12.56 -28.08 -6.55
N SER A 215 -13.28 -27.17 -5.92
CA SER A 215 -14.37 -26.39 -6.52
C SER A 215 -13.84 -25.05 -7.05
N LEU A 216 -13.97 -24.81 -8.35
CA LEU A 216 -13.53 -23.55 -8.97
C LEU A 216 -14.11 -22.32 -8.27
N ALA A 217 -15.42 -22.28 -8.04
CA ALA A 217 -16.10 -21.12 -7.45
C ALA A 217 -15.60 -20.82 -6.02
N ARG A 218 -15.47 -21.86 -5.18
CA ARG A 218 -14.97 -21.72 -3.80
C ARG A 218 -13.51 -21.28 -3.77
N THR A 219 -12.69 -21.82 -4.69
CA THR A 219 -11.31 -21.40 -4.86
C THR A 219 -11.22 -19.93 -5.29
N GLN A 220 -12.07 -19.47 -6.20
CA GLN A 220 -12.13 -18.06 -6.62
C GLN A 220 -12.57 -17.12 -5.49
N MET A 221 -13.60 -17.49 -4.71
CA MET A 221 -14.03 -16.72 -3.55
C MET A 221 -12.91 -16.58 -2.52
N ALA A 222 -12.26 -17.69 -2.18
CA ALA A 222 -11.14 -17.65 -1.25
C ALA A 222 -10.01 -16.76 -1.81
N PHE A 223 -9.64 -16.97 -3.07
CA PHE A 223 -8.59 -16.21 -3.75
C PHE A 223 -8.81 -14.69 -3.71
N TRP A 224 -9.99 -14.20 -4.10
CA TRP A 224 -10.29 -12.77 -4.08
C TRP A 224 -10.37 -12.18 -2.67
N THR A 225 -11.03 -12.89 -1.74
CA THR A 225 -11.11 -12.48 -0.34
C THR A 225 -9.71 -12.27 0.26
N ILE A 226 -8.82 -13.19 -0.05
CA ILE A 226 -7.43 -13.21 0.41
C ILE A 226 -6.65 -12.02 -0.14
N ILE A 227 -6.67 -11.85 -1.46
CA ILE A 227 -5.88 -10.80 -2.11
C ILE A 227 -6.35 -9.42 -1.64
N ILE A 228 -7.66 -9.22 -1.53
CA ILE A 228 -8.22 -7.95 -1.08
C ILE A 228 -7.86 -7.69 0.39
N LEU A 229 -7.99 -8.69 1.27
CA LEU A 229 -7.66 -8.53 2.68
C LEU A 229 -6.16 -8.20 2.88
N ILE A 230 -5.28 -8.94 2.21
CA ILE A 230 -3.83 -8.70 2.29
C ILE A 230 -3.49 -7.32 1.74
N SER A 231 -4.08 -6.94 0.61
CA SER A 231 -3.84 -5.63 -0.01
C SER A 231 -4.30 -4.48 0.88
N TYR A 232 -5.46 -4.63 1.55
CA TYR A 232 -5.93 -3.67 2.54
C TYR A 232 -4.90 -3.47 3.66
N PHE A 233 -4.39 -4.56 4.23
CA PHE A 233 -3.36 -4.51 5.27
C PHE A 233 -2.04 -3.89 4.78
N VAL A 234 -1.58 -4.27 3.59
CA VAL A 234 -0.33 -3.76 2.99
C VAL A 234 -0.40 -2.26 2.82
N ILE A 235 -1.49 -1.75 2.26
CA ILE A 235 -1.63 -0.32 2.03
C ILE A 235 -1.81 0.41 3.37
N TRP A 236 -2.58 -0.13 4.31
CA TRP A 236 -2.77 0.49 5.62
C TRP A 236 -1.44 0.62 6.39
N MET A 237 -0.63 -0.44 6.42
CA MET A 237 0.71 -0.40 7.04
C MET A 237 1.70 0.46 6.24
N GLY A 238 1.65 0.42 4.92
CA GLY A 238 2.56 1.17 4.05
C GLY A 238 2.32 2.69 4.07
N THR A 239 1.05 3.11 4.15
CA THR A 239 0.64 4.52 4.09
C THR A 239 0.35 5.12 5.46
N GLY A 240 -0.05 4.30 6.44
CA GLY A 240 -0.53 4.74 7.75
C GLY A 240 -1.98 5.26 7.75
N ASN A 241 -2.66 5.22 6.61
CA ASN A 241 -4.03 5.72 6.45
C ASN A 241 -5.00 4.56 6.20
N MET A 242 -6.22 4.68 6.73
CA MET A 242 -7.30 3.79 6.36
C MET A 242 -7.70 4.03 4.91
N ILE A 243 -7.95 2.97 4.15
CA ILE A 243 -8.33 3.07 2.74
C ILE A 243 -9.82 2.80 2.59
N VAL A 244 -10.46 3.55 1.70
CA VAL A 244 -11.83 3.29 1.29
C VAL A 244 -11.82 2.16 0.26
N ILE A 245 -12.56 1.08 0.53
CA ILE A 245 -12.75 0.01 -0.45
C ILE A 245 -13.59 0.57 -1.60
N THR A 246 -13.09 0.44 -2.83
CA THR A 246 -13.78 0.94 -4.02
C THR A 246 -15.03 0.10 -4.31
N GLY A 247 -16.05 0.73 -4.92
CA GLY A 247 -17.30 0.03 -5.26
C GLY A 247 -17.08 -1.17 -6.18
N GLN A 248 -16.09 -1.12 -7.06
CA GLN A 248 -15.78 -2.20 -8.00
C GLN A 248 -15.15 -3.41 -7.30
N VAL A 249 -14.36 -3.20 -6.25
CA VAL A 249 -13.83 -4.30 -5.43
C VAL A 249 -14.93 -4.97 -4.62
N LEU A 250 -15.88 -4.19 -4.12
CA LEU A 250 -17.05 -4.73 -3.43
C LEU A 250 -17.94 -5.54 -4.39
N ALA A 251 -18.14 -5.03 -5.61
CA ALA A 251 -18.85 -5.76 -6.66
C ALA A 251 -18.13 -7.05 -7.07
N LEU A 252 -16.80 -7.03 -7.17
CA LEU A 252 -16.00 -8.25 -7.44
C LEU A 252 -16.17 -9.32 -6.35
N LEU A 253 -16.18 -8.91 -5.07
CA LEU A 253 -16.51 -9.80 -3.95
C LEU A 253 -17.94 -10.31 -4.05
N GLY A 254 -18.89 -9.45 -4.41
CA GLY A 254 -20.29 -9.80 -4.63
C GLY A 254 -20.47 -10.85 -5.73
N ILE A 255 -19.82 -10.68 -6.88
CA ILE A 255 -19.82 -11.65 -7.99
C ILE A 255 -19.22 -12.98 -7.52
N SER A 256 -18.09 -12.96 -6.81
CA SER A 256 -17.43 -14.16 -6.32
C SER A 256 -18.29 -14.93 -5.31
N ALA A 257 -18.93 -14.21 -4.39
CA ALA A 257 -19.85 -14.78 -3.40
C ALA A 257 -21.11 -15.33 -4.07
N GLY A 258 -21.73 -14.56 -4.97
CA GLY A 258 -22.91 -14.97 -5.73
C GLY A 258 -22.64 -16.21 -6.60
N THR A 259 -21.48 -16.29 -7.23
CA THR A 259 -21.05 -17.46 -8.01
C THR A 259 -20.90 -18.69 -7.11
N THR A 260 -20.30 -18.54 -5.93
CA THR A 260 -20.13 -19.66 -4.99
C THR A 260 -21.46 -20.17 -4.45
N LEU A 261 -22.38 -19.26 -4.11
CA LEU A 261 -23.72 -19.61 -3.66
C LEU A 261 -24.52 -20.29 -4.76
N GLY A 262 -24.51 -19.74 -5.98
CA GLY A 262 -25.19 -20.35 -7.13
C GLY A 262 -24.67 -21.75 -7.44
N ALA A 263 -23.34 -21.94 -7.40
CA ALA A 263 -22.73 -23.24 -7.64
C ALA A 263 -23.12 -24.26 -6.56
N HIS A 264 -23.23 -23.82 -5.30
CA HIS A 264 -23.66 -24.67 -4.18
C HIS A 264 -25.13 -25.06 -4.27
N LEU A 265 -26.01 -24.16 -4.72
CA LEU A 265 -27.42 -24.47 -4.93
C LEU A 265 -27.59 -25.54 -6.01
N ILE A 266 -26.89 -25.40 -7.14
CA ILE A 266 -26.88 -26.42 -8.21
C ILE A 266 -26.37 -27.76 -7.67
N ASP A 267 -25.25 -27.76 -6.92
CA ASP A 267 -24.71 -29.00 -6.36
C ASP A 267 -25.71 -29.70 -5.42
N ASN A 268 -26.51 -28.96 -4.67
CA ASN A 268 -27.53 -29.50 -3.77
C ASN A 268 -28.74 -30.04 -4.53
N ASP A 269 -29.19 -29.33 -5.57
CA ASP A 269 -30.24 -29.84 -6.47
C ASP A 269 -29.80 -31.18 -7.08
N ASP A 270 -28.53 -31.27 -7.49
CA ASP A 270 -27.97 -32.51 -8.02
C ASP A 270 -27.88 -33.64 -6.99
N ILE A 271 -27.58 -33.34 -5.72
CA ILE A 271 -27.50 -34.33 -4.63
C ILE A 271 -28.87 -34.86 -4.24
N THR A 272 -29.90 -34.00 -4.31
CA THR A 272 -31.27 -34.34 -3.90
C THR A 272 -32.08 -34.99 -5.01
N ASN A 273 -31.64 -34.88 -6.27
CA ASN A 273 -32.28 -35.50 -7.41
C ASN A 273 -31.93 -37.00 -7.50
N SER A 274 -32.90 -37.87 -7.22
CA SER A 274 -32.77 -39.33 -7.27
C SER A 274 -32.48 -39.89 -8.67
N ASP A 275 -32.76 -39.13 -9.73
CA ASP A 275 -32.56 -39.57 -11.10
C ASP A 275 -31.10 -39.39 -11.55
N ILE A 276 -30.30 -38.64 -10.79
CA ILE A 276 -28.86 -38.46 -11.01
C ILE A 276 -28.12 -39.58 -10.29
N ILE A 277 -27.78 -40.63 -11.03
CA ILE A 277 -27.11 -41.81 -10.48
C ILE A 277 -25.67 -41.52 -10.05
N LYS A 278 -24.97 -40.64 -10.78
CA LYS A 278 -23.57 -40.29 -10.51
C LYS A 278 -23.26 -38.90 -11.04
N ARG A 279 -22.61 -38.08 -10.21
CA ARG A 279 -22.19 -36.73 -10.62
C ARG A 279 -20.79 -36.74 -11.20
N HIS A 280 -20.48 -35.82 -12.11
CA HIS A 280 -19.14 -35.69 -12.67
C HIS A 280 -18.06 -35.44 -11.59
N GLN A 281 -18.38 -34.66 -10.56
CA GLN A 281 -17.47 -34.41 -9.43
C GLN A 281 -17.05 -35.73 -8.72
N GLU A 282 -17.83 -36.80 -8.86
CA GLU A 282 -17.54 -38.11 -8.27
C GLU A 282 -16.75 -39.05 -9.20
N GLU A 283 -16.50 -38.62 -10.43
CA GLU A 283 -15.65 -39.34 -11.38
C GLU A 283 -14.23 -38.74 -11.43
N ASN A 284 -14.08 -37.49 -11.02
CA ASN A 284 -12.81 -36.80 -10.99
C ASN A 284 -11.90 -37.29 -9.84
N ASN A 285 -11.17 -38.38 -10.11
CA ASN A 285 -10.18 -38.94 -9.20
C ASN A 285 -8.80 -38.27 -9.30
N SER A 286 -8.68 -37.13 -10.00
CA SER A 286 -7.39 -36.49 -10.20
C SER A 286 -6.83 -36.00 -8.86
N LYS A 287 -5.58 -36.37 -8.54
CA LYS A 287 -4.89 -35.86 -7.34
C LYS A 287 -4.35 -34.43 -7.53
N SER A 288 -4.38 -33.91 -8.76
CA SER A 288 -3.78 -32.63 -9.12
C SER A 288 -4.77 -31.48 -8.95
N PHE A 289 -4.42 -30.48 -8.15
CA PHE A 289 -5.25 -29.29 -7.92
C PHE A 289 -5.69 -28.61 -9.23
N LEU A 290 -4.76 -28.41 -10.17
CA LEU A 290 -5.08 -27.73 -11.43
C LEU A 290 -6.05 -28.52 -12.30
N LEU A 291 -5.89 -29.85 -12.37
CA LEU A 291 -6.80 -30.69 -13.14
C LEU A 291 -8.21 -30.67 -12.52
N ASN A 292 -8.32 -30.72 -11.19
CA ASN A 292 -9.62 -30.61 -10.52
C ASN A 292 -10.35 -29.29 -10.82
N ILE A 293 -9.61 -28.18 -10.94
CA ILE A 293 -10.16 -26.86 -11.22
C ILE A 293 -10.55 -26.69 -12.69
N LEU A 294 -9.73 -27.22 -13.60
CA LEU A 294 -9.88 -27.01 -15.05
C LEU A 294 -10.74 -28.07 -15.74
N SER A 295 -10.93 -29.25 -15.13
CA SER A 295 -11.68 -30.33 -15.76
C SER A 295 -13.17 -30.30 -15.45
N ASP A 296 -13.92 -30.92 -16.34
CA ASP A 296 -15.36 -31.22 -16.31
C ASP A 296 -15.61 -32.63 -16.90
N ASN A 297 -16.87 -33.02 -17.12
CA ASN A 297 -17.32 -34.37 -17.53
C ASN A 297 -16.67 -34.94 -18.79
N GLN A 298 -16.10 -34.09 -19.66
CA GLN A 298 -15.39 -34.51 -20.87
C GLN A 298 -13.87 -34.27 -20.80
N GLY A 299 -13.32 -33.94 -19.63
CA GLY A 299 -11.91 -33.57 -19.47
C GLY A 299 -11.73 -32.06 -19.34
N LEU A 300 -10.68 -31.48 -19.92
CA LEU A 300 -10.38 -30.04 -19.75
C LEU A 300 -11.49 -29.15 -20.32
N SER A 301 -12.04 -28.28 -19.47
CA SER A 301 -13.09 -27.34 -19.83
C SER A 301 -12.52 -25.99 -20.25
N ILE A 302 -12.92 -25.54 -21.44
CA ILE A 302 -12.51 -24.23 -21.99
C ILE A 302 -13.07 -23.07 -21.17
N HIS A 303 -14.29 -23.18 -20.66
CA HIS A 303 -14.95 -22.11 -19.91
C HIS A 303 -14.38 -21.97 -18.50
N ARG A 304 -14.03 -23.09 -17.85
CA ARG A 304 -13.30 -23.08 -16.55
C ARG A 304 -11.92 -22.49 -16.74
N PHE A 305 -11.23 -22.87 -17.82
CA PHE A 305 -9.94 -22.28 -18.18
C PHE A 305 -10.03 -20.76 -18.40
N GLN A 306 -10.99 -20.29 -19.21
CA GLN A 306 -11.23 -18.87 -19.43
C GLN A 306 -11.46 -18.11 -18.11
N ASN A 307 -12.30 -18.66 -17.23
CA ASN A 307 -12.59 -18.06 -15.94
C ASN A 307 -11.34 -17.95 -15.05
N VAL A 308 -10.48 -18.97 -15.04
CA VAL A 308 -9.20 -18.97 -14.33
C VAL A 308 -8.23 -17.93 -14.92
N VAL A 309 -8.09 -17.87 -16.25
CA VAL A 309 -7.19 -16.93 -16.93
C VAL A 309 -7.58 -15.48 -16.62
N PHE A 310 -8.86 -15.12 -16.73
CA PHE A 310 -9.31 -13.76 -16.41
C PHE A 310 -9.14 -13.43 -14.93
N THR A 311 -9.40 -14.40 -14.04
CA THR A 311 -9.16 -14.22 -12.60
C THR A 311 -7.70 -13.89 -12.31
N ILE A 312 -6.75 -14.63 -12.91
CA ILE A 312 -5.32 -14.41 -12.72
C ILE A 312 -4.87 -13.08 -13.34
N ALA A 313 -5.34 -12.74 -14.54
CA ALA A 313 -4.98 -11.50 -15.22
C ALA A 313 -5.38 -10.27 -14.39
N ILE A 314 -6.63 -10.24 -13.89
CA ILE A 314 -7.12 -9.12 -13.07
C ILE A 314 -6.40 -9.10 -11.73
N ALA A 315 -6.13 -10.24 -11.11
CA ALA A 315 -5.38 -10.29 -9.87
C ALA A 315 -3.94 -9.80 -10.02
N GLY A 316 -3.29 -10.10 -11.16
CA GLY A 316 -1.97 -9.59 -11.50
C GLY A 316 -1.95 -8.06 -11.58
N TYR A 317 -2.91 -7.48 -12.33
CA TYR A 317 -3.09 -6.03 -12.37
C TYR A 317 -3.40 -5.45 -10.98
N PHE A 318 -4.27 -6.12 -10.21
CA PHE A 318 -4.65 -5.67 -8.87
C PHE A 318 -3.45 -5.58 -7.94
N LEU A 319 -2.66 -6.65 -7.88
CA LEU A 319 -1.46 -6.72 -7.06
C LEU A 319 -0.38 -5.75 -7.53
N TYR A 320 -0.24 -5.54 -8.84
CA TYR A 320 0.67 -4.54 -9.39
C TYR A 320 0.35 -3.15 -8.85
N GLU A 321 -0.92 -2.73 -8.91
CA GLU A 321 -1.35 -1.43 -8.39
C GLU A 321 -1.16 -1.29 -6.88
N VAL A 322 -1.43 -2.35 -6.12
CA VAL A 322 -1.23 -2.37 -4.67
C VAL A 322 0.25 -2.24 -4.30
N ILE A 323 1.13 -2.99 -4.98
CA ILE A 323 2.58 -3.03 -4.68
C ILE A 323 3.29 -1.75 -5.13
N HIS A 324 2.95 -1.24 -6.31
CA HIS A 324 3.67 -0.09 -6.89
C HIS A 324 3.04 1.25 -6.52
N HIS A 325 1.71 1.33 -6.42
CA HIS A 325 1.00 2.59 -6.21
C HIS A 325 0.34 2.71 -4.82
N TYR A 326 0.38 1.67 -3.99
CA TYR A 326 -0.20 1.69 -2.63
C TYR A 326 -1.65 2.19 -2.62
N LYS A 327 -2.44 1.76 -3.61
CA LYS A 327 -3.86 2.07 -3.72
C LYS A 327 -4.62 0.83 -4.12
N ILE A 328 -5.88 0.76 -3.69
CA ILE A 328 -6.82 -0.21 -4.24
C ILE A 328 -7.19 0.30 -5.64
N PRO A 329 -6.96 -0.49 -6.69
CA PRO A 329 -7.26 -0.05 -8.04
C PRO A 329 -8.76 0.08 -8.28
N GLU A 330 -9.11 1.05 -9.10
CA GLU A 330 -10.43 1.14 -9.70
C GLU A 330 -10.44 0.20 -10.91
N LEU A 331 -11.25 -0.85 -10.82
CA LEU A 331 -11.43 -1.77 -11.92
C LEU A 331 -12.38 -1.15 -12.94
N ASP A 332 -12.04 -1.23 -14.22
CA ASP A 332 -12.89 -0.75 -15.30
C ASP A 332 -14.25 -1.46 -15.30
N THR A 333 -15.31 -0.74 -15.66
CA THR A 333 -16.67 -1.29 -15.67
C THR A 333 -16.81 -2.47 -16.64
N ASN A 334 -16.15 -2.43 -17.80
CA ASN A 334 -16.22 -3.54 -18.75
C ASN A 334 -15.49 -4.78 -18.22
N LEU A 335 -14.40 -4.60 -17.46
CA LEU A 335 -13.72 -5.72 -16.78
C LEU A 335 -14.64 -6.36 -15.72
N MET A 336 -15.41 -5.55 -15.00
CA MET A 336 -16.38 -6.05 -14.01
C MET A 336 -17.55 -6.80 -14.67
N ILE A 337 -18.05 -6.28 -15.80
CA ILE A 337 -19.06 -6.97 -16.62
C ILE A 337 -18.51 -8.29 -17.16
N LEU A 338 -17.27 -8.29 -17.66
CA LEU A 338 -16.62 -9.50 -18.15
C LEU A 338 -16.52 -10.58 -17.07
N MET A 339 -16.17 -10.19 -15.83
CA MET A 339 -16.17 -11.10 -14.68
C MET A 339 -17.58 -11.64 -14.39
N GLY A 340 -18.60 -10.78 -14.42
CA GLY A 340 -19.99 -11.19 -14.24
C GLY A 340 -20.45 -12.19 -15.30
N ILE A 341 -20.15 -11.94 -16.58
CA ILE A 341 -20.50 -12.83 -17.70
C ILE A 341 -19.76 -14.17 -17.58
N SER A 342 -18.46 -14.15 -17.26
CA SER A 342 -17.64 -15.36 -17.06
C SER A 342 -18.20 -16.23 -15.94
N SER A 343 -18.51 -15.63 -14.79
CA SER A 343 -19.14 -16.29 -13.64
C SER A 343 -20.54 -16.82 -13.96
N GLY A 344 -21.37 -16.04 -14.65
CA GLY A 344 -22.72 -16.45 -15.05
C GLY A 344 -22.71 -17.61 -16.05
N THR A 345 -21.79 -17.56 -17.03
CA THR A 345 -21.58 -18.63 -18.02
C THR A 345 -21.18 -19.93 -17.33
N TYR A 346 -20.24 -19.85 -16.37
CA TYR A 346 -19.85 -20.99 -15.55
C TYR A 346 -21.05 -21.62 -14.82
N LEU A 347 -21.89 -20.81 -14.15
CA LEU A 347 -23.08 -21.33 -13.46
C LEU A 347 -24.10 -21.96 -14.40
N ALA A 348 -24.35 -21.33 -15.55
CA ALA A 348 -25.29 -21.83 -16.55
C ALA A 348 -24.87 -23.20 -17.09
N ILE A 349 -23.58 -23.38 -17.36
CA ILE A 349 -23.04 -24.66 -17.83
C ILE A 349 -23.04 -25.68 -16.70
N LYS A 350 -22.63 -25.30 -15.48
CA LYS A 350 -22.63 -26.19 -14.31
C LYS A 350 -23.99 -26.84 -14.05
N LYS A 351 -25.08 -26.09 -14.24
CA LYS A 351 -26.45 -26.62 -14.12
C LYS A 351 -26.75 -27.78 -15.08
N GLY A 352 -26.03 -27.91 -16.19
CA GLY A 352 -26.20 -28.98 -17.18
C GLY A 352 -25.11 -30.06 -17.15
N GLU A 353 -24.15 -29.99 -16.22
CA GLU A 353 -23.02 -30.94 -16.15
C GLU A 353 -23.46 -32.34 -15.72
N ASN A 354 -24.47 -32.43 -14.84
CA ASN A 354 -25.03 -33.66 -14.31
C ASN A 354 -26.41 -33.92 -14.94
N LYS A 355 -26.55 -35.03 -15.68
CA LYS A 355 -27.81 -35.41 -16.34
C LYS A 355 -28.45 -36.59 -15.64
N ALA A 356 -29.78 -36.54 -15.48
CA ALA A 356 -30.58 -37.66 -15.02
C ALA A 356 -30.47 -38.85 -15.98
N PHE A 357 -30.46 -40.07 -15.43
CA PHE A 357 -30.51 -41.29 -16.23
C PHE A 357 -31.83 -41.34 -17.01
N GLN A 358 -31.76 -41.40 -18.33
CA GLN A 358 -32.93 -41.64 -19.16
C GLN A 358 -33.02 -43.14 -19.43
N GLU A 359 -34.08 -43.80 -18.94
CA GLU A 359 -34.42 -45.14 -19.42
C GLU A 359 -34.70 -45.04 -20.92
N THR A 360 -33.87 -45.69 -21.74
CA THR A 360 -34.18 -45.87 -23.16
C THR A 360 -35.46 -46.69 -23.25
N PRO A 361 -36.49 -46.24 -24.00
CA PRO A 361 -37.69 -47.04 -24.21
C PRO A 361 -37.26 -48.37 -24.82
N VAL A 362 -37.62 -49.47 -24.16
CA VAL A 362 -37.44 -50.81 -24.72
C VAL A 362 -38.43 -50.90 -25.88
N GLY A 363 -37.93 -50.73 -27.10
CA GLY A 363 -38.68 -50.85 -28.35
C GLY A 363 -38.92 -52.29 -28.74
#